data_AF-A0A535IIG8-F1
#
_entry.id   AF-A0A535IIG8-F1
#
_cell.length_a   1.000
_cell.length_b   1.000
_cell.length_c   1.000
_cell.angle_alpha   90.00
_cell.angle_beta   90.00
_cell.angle_gamma   90.00
#
_symmetry.space_group_name_H-M   'P 1'
#
loop_
_entity.id
_entity.type
_entity.pdbx_description
1 polymer ?
#
loop_
_entity_poly.entity_id
_entity_poly.type
_entity_poly.pdbx_seq_one_letter_code
_entity_poly.pdbx_strand_id
1 'polypeptide(L)' 'GRAGGDHLFLVDEQGIRHFDCSGVERPYGRQLIADIRERTETAMTQAHCFLVSELALTAEAQAKRLGYLQS' A
#
# COMPACT_ATOMS: atom_id res chain seq x y z
N GLY A 1 5.14 -19.57 9.66
CA GLY A 1 5.66 -18.92 8.45
C GLY A 1 7.17 -19.10 8.38
N ARG A 2 7.81 -18.65 7.30
CA ARG A 2 9.29 -18.53 7.23
C ARG A 2 9.77 -17.44 8.21
N ALA A 3 11.06 -17.40 8.51
CA ALA A 3 11.62 -16.37 9.38
C ALA A 3 11.64 -15.00 8.67
N GLY A 4 11.36 -13.91 9.40
CA GLY A 4 11.24 -12.56 8.84
C GLY A 4 9.78 -12.13 8.60
N GLY A 5 9.60 -10.86 8.19
CA GLY A 5 8.28 -10.28 7.89
C GLY A 5 8.06 -9.93 6.42
N ASP A 6 9.14 -9.76 5.65
CA ASP A 6 9.10 -9.22 4.30
C ASP A 6 9.15 -10.35 3.26
N HIS A 7 7.98 -10.89 2.92
CA HIS A 7 7.86 -12.03 2.00
C HIS A 7 6.99 -11.69 0.80
N LEU A 8 7.55 -11.85 -0.40
CA LEU A 8 6.82 -11.77 -1.66
C LEU A 8 6.72 -13.17 -2.28
N PHE A 9 5.51 -13.57 -2.65
CA PHE A 9 5.24 -14.78 -3.42
C PHE A 9 4.77 -14.38 -4.82
N LEU A 10 5.55 -14.70 -5.83
CA LEU A 10 5.21 -14.48 -7.24
C LEU A 10 4.69 -15.79 -7.83
N VAL A 11 3.48 -15.77 -8.38
CA VAL A 11 2.87 -16.91 -9.07
C VAL A 11 2.55 -16.50 -10.49
N ASP A 12 3.18 -17.17 -11.44
CA ASP A 12 3.03 -16.95 -12.88
C ASP A 12 3.02 -18.30 -13.62
N GLU A 13 2.99 -18.25 -14.95
CA GLU A 13 3.02 -19.45 -15.80
C GLU A 13 4.30 -20.30 -15.59
N GLN A 14 5.37 -19.71 -15.04
CA GLN A 14 6.63 -20.39 -14.75
C GLN A 14 6.65 -21.03 -13.35
N GLY A 15 5.61 -20.81 -12.53
CA GLY A 15 5.41 -21.46 -11.25
C GLY A 15 5.37 -20.48 -10.07
N ILE A 16 5.72 -20.98 -8.88
CA ILE A 16 5.70 -20.21 -7.62
C ILE A 16 7.13 -19.89 -7.20
N ARG A 17 7.43 -18.60 -6.99
CA ARG A 17 8.71 -18.10 -6.49
C ARG A 17 8.52 -17.32 -5.21
N HIS A 18 9.46 -17.45 -4.27
CA HIS A 18 9.50 -16.67 -3.03
C HIS A 18 10.70 -15.73 -3.04
N PHE A 19 10.48 -14.50 -2.62
CA PHE A 19 11.52 -13.48 -2.44
C PHE A 19 11.53 -12.99 -0.99
N ASP A 20 12.73 -12.89 -0.43
CA ASP A 20 12.98 -12.14 0.81
C ASP A 20 13.17 -10.66 0.44
N CYS A 21 12.27 -9.81 0.93
CA CYS A 21 12.25 -8.39 0.63
C CYS A 21 12.84 -7.53 1.75
N SER A 22 13.45 -8.14 2.78
CA SER A 22 13.97 -7.42 3.96
C SER A 22 15.07 -6.40 3.62
N GLY A 23 15.81 -6.62 2.53
CA GLY A 23 16.86 -5.73 2.02
C GLY A 23 16.42 -4.71 0.97
N VAL A 24 15.13 -4.66 0.61
CA VAL A 24 14.63 -3.75 -0.45
C VAL A 24 14.56 -2.31 0.06
N GLU A 25 15.08 -1.36 -0.73
CA GLU A 25 15.01 0.07 -0.39
C GLU A 25 13.53 0.52 -0.26
N ARG A 26 13.25 1.34 0.74
CA ARG A 26 11.94 1.97 0.97
C ARG A 26 12.00 3.45 0.55
N PRO A 27 11.64 3.80 -0.69
CA PRO A 27 11.98 5.11 -1.26
C PRO A 27 11.06 6.25 -0.78
N TYR A 28 9.85 5.93 -0.30
CA TYR A 28 8.79 6.90 -0.04
C TYR A 28 9.22 8.10 0.82
N GLY A 29 9.91 7.86 1.94
CA GLY A 29 10.30 8.95 2.84
C GLY A 29 11.29 9.93 2.20
N ARG A 30 12.26 9.43 1.44
CA ARG A 30 13.23 10.26 0.71
C ARG A 30 12.53 11.04 -0.40
N GLN A 31 11.66 10.39 -1.16
CA GLN A 31 10.90 11.02 -2.24
C GLN A 31 9.94 12.09 -1.72
N LEU A 32 9.23 11.85 -0.62
CA LEU A 32 8.31 12.82 -0.03
C LEU A 32 9.04 14.11 0.41
N ILE A 33 10.23 13.98 1.00
CA ILE A 33 11.04 15.16 1.37
C ILE A 33 11.47 15.94 0.12
N ALA A 34 11.84 15.25 -0.95
CA ALA A 34 12.18 15.88 -2.23
C ALA A 34 10.95 16.59 -2.83
N ASP A 35 9.79 15.93 -2.85
CA ASP A 35 8.52 16.48 -3.34
C ASP A 35 8.12 17.77 -2.62
N ILE A 36 8.32 17.83 -1.29
CA ILE A 36 8.06 19.06 -0.51
C ILE A 36 8.98 20.20 -0.95
N ARG A 37 10.28 19.91 -1.09
CA ARG A 37 11.30 20.92 -1.44
C ARG A 37 11.14 21.43 -2.86
N GLU A 38 10.88 20.52 -3.79
CA GLU A 38 10.87 20.75 -5.23
C GLU A 38 9.48 21.03 -5.79
N ARG A 39 8.43 20.86 -4.96
CA ARG A 39 7.02 21.02 -5.34
C ARG A 39 6.63 20.05 -6.47
N THR A 40 7.07 18.81 -6.34
CA THR A 40 6.83 17.70 -7.26
C THR A 40 6.01 16.59 -6.59
N GLU A 41 5.78 15.47 -7.28
CA GLU A 41 4.91 14.36 -6.82
C GLU A 41 5.52 12.97 -7.13
N THR A 42 6.84 12.82 -6.93
CA THR A 42 7.58 11.60 -7.25
C THR A 42 7.32 10.43 -6.31
N ALA A 43 6.95 10.70 -5.05
CA ALA A 43 6.59 9.66 -4.09
C ALA A 43 5.24 9.03 -4.43
N MET A 44 4.27 9.86 -4.82
CA MET A 44 2.90 9.48 -5.19
C MET A 44 2.19 10.73 -5.73
N THR A 45 1.36 10.59 -6.76
CA THR A 45 0.56 11.72 -7.27
C THR A 45 -0.55 12.11 -6.28
N GLN A 46 -0.84 13.40 -6.14
CA GLN A 46 -1.92 13.87 -5.28
C GLN A 46 -3.28 13.31 -5.71
N ALA A 47 -3.51 13.17 -7.02
CA ALA A 47 -4.71 12.57 -7.58
C ALA A 47 -4.89 11.11 -7.11
N HIS A 48 -3.82 10.30 -7.08
CA HIS A 48 -3.88 8.93 -6.56
C HIS A 48 -4.19 8.91 -5.05
N CYS A 49 -3.56 9.80 -4.28
CA CYS A 49 -3.81 9.93 -2.83
C CYS A 49 -5.29 10.21 -2.53
N PHE A 50 -5.89 11.16 -3.26
CA PHE A 50 -7.31 11.49 -3.08
C PHE A 50 -8.23 10.37 -3.54
N LEU A 51 -7.94 9.72 -4.68
CA LEU A 51 -8.75 8.61 -5.17
C LEU A 51 -8.80 7.44 -4.17
N VAL A 52 -7.66 7.04 -3.61
CA VAL A 52 -7.63 5.97 -2.61
C VAL A 52 -8.40 6.36 -1.35
N SER A 53 -8.29 7.62 -0.92
CA SER A 53 -9.04 8.14 0.23
C SER A 53 -10.55 8.14 -0.01
N GLU A 54 -11.00 8.58 -1.20
CA GLU A 54 -12.40 8.55 -1.61
C GLU A 54 -12.94 7.12 -1.66
N LEU A 55 -12.19 6.18 -2.23
CA LEU A 55 -12.58 4.77 -2.28
C LEU A 55 -12.73 4.17 -0.87
N ALA A 56 -11.80 4.46 0.04
CA ALA A 56 -11.87 3.99 1.42
C ALA A 56 -13.09 4.56 2.15
N LEU A 57 -13.34 5.86 2.04
CA LEU A 57 -14.51 6.52 2.63
C LEU A 57 -15.82 5.98 2.04
N THR A 58 -15.86 5.74 0.73
CA THR A 58 -17.03 5.18 0.04
C THR A 58 -17.31 3.75 0.49
N ALA A 59 -16.26 2.91 0.61
CA ALA A 59 -16.40 1.54 1.08
C ALA A 59 -16.93 1.49 2.52
N GLU A 60 -16.41 2.34 3.41
CA GLU A 60 -16.89 2.43 4.79
C GLU A 60 -18.34 2.92 4.86
N ALA A 61 -18.71 3.93 4.07
CA ALA A 61 -20.09 4.42 4.00
C ALA A 61 -21.08 3.34 3.52
N GLN A 62 -20.61 2.38 2.70
CA GLN A 62 -21.39 1.25 2.21
C GLN A 62 -21.29 0.00 3.10
N ALA A 63 -20.42 0.02 4.11
CA ALA A 63 -20.16 -1.14 4.94
C ALA A 63 -21.41 -1.52 5.73
N LYS A 64 -21.77 -2.81 5.67
CA LYS A 64 -22.79 -3.38 6.54
C LYS A 64 -22.10 -3.95 7.76
N ARG A 65 -22.51 -3.53 8.94
CA ARG A 65 -22.01 -4.11 10.18
C ARG A 65 -22.54 -5.55 10.31
N LEU A 66 -21.65 -6.52 10.24
CA LEU A 66 -21.97 -7.94 10.40
C LEU A 66 -21.50 -8.39 11.80
N GLY A 67 -22.41 -8.40 12.78
CA GLY A 67 -22.14 -8.82 14.17
C GLY A 67 -23.09 -8.17 15.21
N TYR A 68 -22.95 -8.51 16.50
CA TYR A 68 -23.79 -8.02 17.62
C TYR A 68 -23.52 -6.57 18.06
N LEU A 69 -22.68 -5.82 17.35
CA LEU A 69 -22.36 -4.45 17.73
C LEU A 69 -23.51 -3.55 17.25
N GLN A 70 -24.44 -3.19 18.14
CA GLN A 70 -25.52 -2.25 17.80
C GLN A 70 -24.96 -0.88 17.41
N SER A 71 -25.61 -0.26 16.43
CA SER A 71 -25.27 1.05 15.83
C SER A 71 -25.30 2.18 16.84
#